data_AF-A0A367QGN7-F1
#
_entry.id   AF-A0A367QGN7-F1
#
_cell.length_a   1.000
_cell.length_b   1.000
_cell.length_c   1.000
_cell.angle_alpha   90.00
_cell.angle_beta   90.00
_cell.angle_gamma   90.00
#
_symmetry.space_group_name_H-M   'P 1'
#
loop_
_entity.id
_entity.type
_entity.pdbx_description
1 polymer ?
#
loop_
_entity_poly.entity_id
_entity_poly.type
_entity_poly.pdbx_seq_one_letter_code
_entity_poly.pdbx_strand_id
1 'polypeptide(L)'
;MAETKQLQVQELARFAQEQQFNEQYRQYFGDVWDEAGVKDISQMTIPDAEQTLKVLADSEASPQFIKSLLAQAAVDGASPQVLEYFLSSDIDGDGRTLAQEIFQDGTNPMEPDTPQPIPKAQALSPSSTEDLEWEI
;
A
#
# COMPACT_ATOMS: atom_id res chain seq x y z
N MET A 1 -6.01 -7.45 14.40
CA MET A 1 -5.36 -6.56 13.41
C MET A 1 -3.89 -6.91 13.19
N ALA A 2 -3.09 -7.24 14.22
CA ALA A 2 -1.69 -7.65 14.04
C ALA A 2 -1.51 -8.97 13.27
N GLU A 3 -2.40 -9.95 13.49
CA GLU A 3 -2.35 -11.26 12.80
C GLU A 3 -2.51 -11.12 11.27
N THR A 4 -3.37 -10.22 10.81
CA THR A 4 -3.61 -9.98 9.38
C THR A 4 -2.38 -9.37 8.68
N LYS A 5 -1.68 -8.46 9.36
CA LYS A 5 -0.46 -7.83 8.82
C LYS A 5 0.68 -8.83 8.64
N GLN A 6 0.88 -9.70 9.64
CA GLN A 6 1.89 -10.75 9.53
C GLN A 6 1.58 -11.77 8.43
N LEU A 7 0.30 -12.09 8.22
CA LEU A 7 -0.12 -12.96 7.12
C LEU A 7 0.21 -12.33 5.76
N GLN A 8 -0.05 -11.03 5.57
CA GLN A 8 0.26 -10.35 4.31
C GLN A 8 1.76 -10.32 3.99
N VAL A 9 2.62 -10.08 4.99
CA VAL A 9 4.08 -10.17 4.82
C VAL A 9 4.51 -11.60 4.47
N GLN A 10 3.88 -12.60 5.08
CA GLN A 10 4.17 -14.00 4.78
C GLN A 10 3.72 -14.41 3.37
N GLU A 11 2.56 -13.93 2.91
CA GLU A 11 2.09 -14.14 1.54
C GLU A 11 3.03 -13.48 0.51
N LEU A 12 3.50 -12.26 0.80
CA LEU A 12 4.49 -11.58 -0.01
C LEU A 12 5.81 -12.38 -0.09
N ALA A 13 6.30 -12.88 1.04
CA ALA A 13 7.51 -13.70 1.08
C ALA A 13 7.34 -15.01 0.30
N ARG A 14 6.17 -15.66 0.37
CA ARG A 14 5.87 -16.86 -0.42
C ARG A 14 5.87 -16.56 -1.91
N PHE A 15 5.18 -15.50 -2.32
CA PHE A 15 5.16 -15.04 -3.71
C PHE A 15 6.59 -14.76 -4.21
N ALA A 16 7.43 -14.14 -3.37
CA ALA A 16 8.80 -13.85 -3.73
C ALA A 16 9.65 -15.10 -4.02
N GLN A 17 9.45 -16.18 -3.25
CA GLN A 17 10.10 -17.47 -3.49
C GLN A 17 9.61 -18.12 -4.79
N GLU A 18 8.34 -17.96 -5.13
CA GLU A 18 7.73 -18.54 -6.34
C GLU A 18 8.16 -17.82 -7.63
N GLN A 19 8.36 -16.51 -7.59
CA GLN A 19 8.68 -15.71 -8.78
C GLN A 19 10.08 -15.98 -9.35
N GLN A 20 10.96 -16.70 -8.63
CA GLN A 20 12.37 -16.92 -9.00
C GLN A 20 13.00 -15.67 -9.62
N PHE A 21 12.95 -14.53 -8.91
CA PHE A 21 13.42 -13.23 -9.41
C PHE A 21 14.80 -13.36 -10.05
N ASN A 22 14.81 -13.45 -11.38
CA ASN A 22 16.02 -13.57 -12.15
C ASN A 22 16.71 -12.20 -12.21
N GLU A 23 18.00 -12.17 -12.56
CA GLU A 23 18.82 -10.95 -12.46
C GLU A 23 18.25 -9.76 -13.24
N GLN A 24 17.46 -10.00 -14.30
CA GLN A 24 16.79 -8.95 -15.06
C GLN A 24 15.69 -8.23 -14.27
N TYR A 25 14.92 -8.93 -13.42
CA TYR A 25 13.92 -8.27 -12.57
C TYR A 25 14.58 -7.35 -11.55
N ARG A 26 15.74 -7.74 -11.01
CA ARG A 26 16.48 -6.87 -10.07
C ARG A 26 16.95 -5.56 -10.68
N GLN A 27 17.31 -5.57 -11.97
CA GLN A 27 17.69 -4.33 -12.67
C GLN A 27 16.50 -3.42 -12.91
N TYR A 28 15.33 -4.00 -13.23
CA TYR A 28 14.12 -3.23 -13.51
C TYR A 28 13.57 -2.48 -12.27
N PHE A 29 13.78 -3.04 -11.07
CA PHE A 29 13.42 -2.37 -9.82
C PHE A 29 14.46 -1.38 -9.33
N GLY A 30 15.71 -1.48 -9.81
CA GLY A 30 16.82 -0.63 -9.37
C GLY A 30 16.52 0.87 -9.57
N ASP A 31 15.93 1.23 -10.70
CA ASP A 31 15.60 2.62 -11.02
C ASP A 31 14.61 3.23 -10.01
N VAL A 32 13.61 2.45 -9.56
CA VAL A 32 12.64 2.90 -8.55
C VAL A 32 13.31 3.11 -7.20
N TRP A 33 14.19 2.20 -6.79
CA TRP A 33 14.92 2.34 -5.52
C TRP A 33 15.90 3.50 -5.56
N ASP A 34 16.62 3.69 -6.67
CA ASP A 34 17.54 4.81 -6.85
C ASP A 34 16.80 6.17 -6.84
N GLU A 35 15.63 6.25 -7.48
CA GLU A 35 14.79 7.46 -7.47
C GLU A 35 14.20 7.74 -6.08
N ALA A 36 13.85 6.68 -5.34
CA ALA A 36 13.44 6.80 -3.95
C ALA A 36 14.60 7.11 -2.98
N GLY A 37 15.85 7.06 -3.46
CA GLY A 37 17.07 7.28 -2.66
C GLY A 37 17.52 6.06 -1.82
N VAL A 38 16.95 4.89 -2.07
CA VAL A 38 17.19 3.64 -1.34
C VAL A 38 18.37 2.89 -1.96
N LYS A 39 19.51 2.91 -1.27
CA LYS A 39 20.74 2.23 -1.72
C LYS A 39 20.93 0.84 -1.13
N ASP A 40 20.37 0.62 0.06
CA ASP A 40 20.44 -0.65 0.78
C ASP A 40 19.05 -0.97 1.35
N ILE A 41 18.35 -1.86 0.67
CA ILE A 41 16.99 -2.28 1.02
C ILE A 41 16.95 -2.92 2.42
N SER A 42 18.03 -3.57 2.86
CA SER A 42 18.10 -4.19 4.19
C SER A 42 18.15 -3.17 5.33
N GLN A 43 18.56 -1.93 5.03
CA GLN A 43 18.64 -0.82 5.98
C GLN A 43 17.50 0.19 5.78
N MET A 44 16.51 -0.14 4.94
CA MET A 44 15.42 0.76 4.61
C MET A 44 14.61 1.15 5.86
N THR A 45 14.21 2.42 5.90
CA THR A 45 13.42 3.03 6.97
C THR A 45 12.00 3.36 6.50
N ILE A 46 11.13 3.79 7.40
CA ILE A 46 9.77 4.22 7.05
C ILE A 46 9.77 5.46 6.13
N PRO A 47 10.60 6.50 6.37
CA PRO A 47 10.74 7.60 5.41
C PRO A 47 11.15 7.18 4.00
N ASP A 48 12.00 6.16 3.87
CA ASP A 48 12.40 5.61 2.58
C ASP A 48 11.21 4.93 1.88
N ALA A 49 10.38 4.22 2.64
CA ALA A 49 9.14 3.64 2.13
C ALA A 49 8.14 4.71 1.68
N GLU A 50 7.98 5.79 2.46
CA GLU A 50 7.15 6.94 2.07
C GLU A 50 7.62 7.58 0.76
N GLN A 51 8.93 7.72 0.58
CA GLN A 51 9.49 8.27 -0.64
C GLN A 51 9.28 7.32 -1.82
N THR A 52 9.45 6.02 -1.61
CA THR A 52 9.19 4.98 -2.62
C THR A 52 7.72 5.01 -3.05
N LEU A 53 6.78 5.13 -2.11
CA LEU A 53 5.35 5.21 -2.40
C LEU A 53 5.01 6.42 -3.30
N LYS A 54 5.69 7.56 -3.11
CA LYS A 54 5.51 8.73 -3.98
C LYS A 54 6.02 8.47 -5.39
N VAL A 55 7.20 7.85 -5.53
CA VAL A 55 7.75 7.46 -6.84
C VAL A 55 6.80 6.47 -7.54
N LEU A 56 6.21 5.54 -6.80
CA LEU A 56 5.23 4.60 -7.34
C LEU A 56 3.94 5.31 -7.80
N ALA A 57 3.43 6.26 -7.01
CA ALA A 57 2.27 7.07 -7.37
C ALA A 57 2.50 7.87 -8.66
N ASP A 58 3.70 8.44 -8.83
CA ASP A 58 4.06 9.24 -9.99
C ASP A 58 4.34 8.39 -11.26
N SER A 59 4.53 7.07 -11.12
CA SER A 59 4.95 6.18 -12.21
C SER A 59 3.82 5.34 -12.84
N GLU A 60 2.56 5.53 -12.41
CA GLU A 60 1.39 4.75 -12.88
C GLU A 60 1.64 3.23 -12.81
N ALA A 61 2.35 2.80 -11.75
CA ALA A 61 2.82 1.44 -11.60
C ALA A 61 1.66 0.44 -11.54
N SER A 62 1.71 -0.62 -12.36
CA SER A 62 0.69 -1.67 -12.32
C SER A 62 0.68 -2.44 -10.98
N PRO A 63 -0.46 -3.03 -10.57
CA PRO A 63 -0.56 -3.83 -9.34
C PRO A 63 0.50 -4.94 -9.25
N GLN A 64 0.72 -5.64 -10.37
CA GLN A 64 1.69 -6.73 -10.46
C GLN A 64 3.13 -6.24 -10.32
N PHE A 65 3.43 -5.03 -10.82
CA PHE A 65 4.73 -4.40 -10.66
C PHE A 65 5.01 -4.11 -9.18
N ILE A 66 4.07 -3.46 -8.50
CA ILE A 66 4.21 -3.11 -7.07
C ILE A 66 4.35 -4.37 -6.21
N LYS A 67 3.53 -5.39 -6.49
CA LYS A 67 3.64 -6.69 -5.82
C LYS A 67 5.04 -7.30 -5.96
N SER A 68 5.59 -7.24 -7.17
CA SER A 68 6.91 -7.78 -7.49
C SER A 68 8.04 -6.97 -6.86
N LEU A 69 7.91 -5.64 -6.84
CA LEU A 69 8.84 -4.73 -6.16
C LEU A 69 8.90 -5.01 -4.66
N LEU A 70 7.75 -5.10 -3.99
CA LEU A 70 7.68 -5.40 -2.55
C LEU A 70 8.21 -6.79 -2.23
N ALA A 71 7.97 -7.76 -3.12
CA ALA A 71 8.47 -9.12 -2.96
C ALA A 71 9.99 -9.20 -3.13
N GLN A 72 10.56 -8.42 -4.05
CA GLN A 72 12.00 -8.27 -4.16
C GLN A 72 12.58 -7.56 -2.93
N ALA A 73 11.91 -6.53 -2.38
CA ALA A 73 12.34 -5.90 -1.14
C ALA A 73 12.40 -6.89 0.03
N ALA A 74 11.41 -7.79 0.12
CA ALA A 74 11.40 -8.84 1.14
C ALA A 74 12.56 -9.84 0.99
N VAL A 75 12.93 -10.20 -0.25
CA VAL A 75 14.09 -11.07 -0.54
C VAL A 75 15.41 -10.38 -0.21
N ASP A 76 15.51 -9.09 -0.49
CA ASP A 76 16.73 -8.29 -0.28
C ASP A 76 16.84 -7.77 1.17
N GLY A 77 15.95 -8.22 2.06
CA GLY A 77 16.11 -8.09 3.51
C GLY A 77 15.44 -6.87 4.13
N ALA A 78 14.48 -6.24 3.45
CA ALA A 78 13.67 -5.17 4.04
C ALA A 78 13.04 -5.64 5.37
N SER A 79 13.06 -4.75 6.37
CA SER A 79 12.52 -5.11 7.68
C SER A 79 11.00 -5.36 7.62
N PRO A 80 10.47 -6.28 8.45
CA PRO A 80 9.03 -6.55 8.47
C PRO A 80 8.18 -5.30 8.73
N GLN A 81 8.65 -4.38 9.57
CA GLN A 81 7.94 -3.14 9.88
C GLN A 81 7.77 -2.25 8.65
N VAL A 82 8.79 -2.23 7.77
CA VAL A 82 8.75 -1.45 6.54
C VAL A 82 7.87 -2.11 5.49
N LEU A 83 7.94 -3.44 5.36
CA LEU A 83 7.02 -4.18 4.49
C LEU A 83 5.57 -4.01 4.93
N GLU A 84 5.30 -4.07 6.24
CA GLU A 84 3.97 -3.79 6.80
C GLU A 84 3.51 -2.37 6.50
N TYR A 85 4.42 -1.39 6.55
CA TYR A 85 4.11 -0.01 6.21
C TYR A 85 3.60 0.11 4.77
N PHE A 86 4.34 -0.43 3.80
CA PHE A 86 3.88 -0.49 2.41
C PHE A 86 2.51 -1.16 2.30
N LEU A 87 2.36 -2.38 2.80
CA LEU A 87 1.14 -3.18 2.67
C LEU A 87 -0.10 -2.53 3.30
N SER A 88 0.09 -1.69 4.32
CA SER A 88 -0.98 -0.95 4.99
C SER A 88 -1.20 0.47 4.47
N SER A 89 -0.38 0.93 3.52
CA SER A 89 -0.54 2.25 2.90
C SER A 89 -1.68 2.23 1.89
N ASP A 90 -2.38 3.36 1.83
CA ASP A 90 -3.46 3.69 0.89
C ASP A 90 -2.91 4.83 0.04
N ILE A 91 -2.53 4.54 -1.21
CA ILE A 91 -1.73 5.45 -2.04
C ILE A 91 -2.64 6.46 -2.75
N ASP A 92 -3.77 6.01 -3.25
CA ASP A 92 -4.75 6.78 -4.01
C ASP A 92 -5.84 7.40 -3.12
N GLY A 93 -5.91 6.98 -1.84
CA GLY A 93 -6.73 7.61 -0.81
C GLY A 93 -8.19 7.16 -0.84
N ASP A 94 -8.47 5.99 -1.42
CA ASP A 94 -9.82 5.47 -1.59
C ASP A 94 -10.33 4.67 -0.37
N GLY A 95 -9.45 4.44 0.62
CA GLY A 95 -9.72 3.71 1.85
C GLY A 95 -9.34 2.23 1.81
N ARG A 96 -8.74 1.75 0.71
CA ARG A 96 -8.20 0.40 0.58
C ARG A 96 -6.70 0.43 0.76
N THR A 97 -6.16 -0.57 1.45
CA THR A 97 -4.70 -0.68 1.56
C THR A 97 -4.13 -1.42 0.35
N LEU A 98 -2.88 -1.13 0.02
CA LEU A 98 -2.09 -1.84 -1.01
C LEU A 98 -2.26 -3.37 -0.93
N ALA A 99 -2.25 -3.93 0.27
CA ALA A 99 -2.41 -5.37 0.44
C ALA A 99 -3.83 -5.88 0.10
N GLN A 100 -4.87 -5.09 0.33
CA GLN A 100 -6.23 -5.46 -0.10
C GLN A 100 -6.31 -5.46 -1.62
N GLU A 101 -5.80 -4.41 -2.25
CA GLU A 101 -5.86 -4.24 -3.69
C GLU A 101 -5.02 -5.29 -4.44
N ILE A 102 -3.80 -5.55 -3.99
CA ILE A 102 -2.85 -6.45 -4.66
C ILE A 102 -3.14 -7.95 -4.42
N PHE A 103 -3.69 -8.30 -3.25
CA PHE A 103 -3.90 -9.71 -2.88
C PHE A 103 -5.36 -10.17 -2.89
N GLN A 104 -6.33 -9.27 -2.72
CA GLN A 104 -7.74 -9.62 -2.58
C GLN A 104 -8.58 -9.13 -3.76
N ASP A 105 -8.50 -7.85 -4.09
CA ASP A 105 -9.43 -7.21 -5.02
C ASP A 105 -8.92 -7.24 -6.47
N GLY A 106 -7.61 -7.24 -6.67
CA GLY A 106 -6.99 -7.16 -8.01
C GLY A 106 -7.17 -5.80 -8.69
N THR A 107 -7.37 -4.75 -7.89
CA THR A 107 -7.60 -3.37 -8.32
C THR A 107 -6.29 -2.59 -8.46
N ASN A 108 -6.36 -1.37 -9.03
CA ASN A 108 -5.18 -0.56 -9.28
C ASN A 108 -4.88 0.37 -8.09
N PRO A 109 -3.79 0.14 -7.33
CA PRO A 109 -3.47 0.97 -6.16
C PRO A 109 -3.05 2.40 -6.49
N MET A 110 -3.03 2.77 -7.77
CA MET A 110 -2.72 4.11 -8.24
C MET A 110 -3.97 4.86 -8.73
N GLU A 111 -5.12 4.18 -8.84
CA GLU A 111 -6.33 4.77 -9.37
C GLU A 111 -7.52 4.47 -8.45
N PRO A 112 -8.26 5.49 -8.00
CA PRO A 112 -9.39 5.27 -7.11
C PRO A 112 -10.38 4.31 -7.75
N ASP A 113 -10.71 3.24 -7.04
CA ASP A 113 -11.77 2.35 -7.43
C ASP A 113 -13.07 3.15 -7.49
N THR A 114 -13.66 3.28 -8.69
CA THR A 114 -14.90 4.05 -8.91
C THR A 114 -15.93 3.81 -7.80
N PRO A 115 -16.61 4.87 -7.33
CA PRO A 115 -16.76 5.14 -5.91
C PRO A 115 -17.50 4.02 -5.19
N GLN A 116 -16.81 3.35 -4.26
CA GLN A 116 -17.51 2.67 -3.18
C GLN A 116 -18.07 3.73 -2.22
N PRO A 117 -19.34 3.61 -1.80
CA PRO A 117 -19.91 4.55 -0.86
C PRO A 117 -19.13 4.47 0.45
N ILE A 118 -18.36 5.52 0.72
CA ILE A 118 -17.79 5.83 2.03
C ILE A 118 -18.83 5.43 3.11
N PRO A 119 -18.55 4.48 4.01
CA PRO A 119 -19.38 4.32 5.18
C PRO A 119 -19.22 5.63 5.97
N LYS A 120 -20.24 6.48 5.93
CA LYS A 120 -20.36 7.66 6.79
C LYS A 120 -20.33 7.22 8.25
N ALA A 121 -19.14 7.05 8.81
CA ALA A 121 -18.95 6.89 10.24
C ALA A 121 -18.53 8.24 10.82
N GLN A 122 -19.55 8.93 11.35
CA GLN A 122 -19.45 9.74 12.56
C GLN A 122 -18.68 11.06 12.47
N ALA A 123 -19.30 12.05 11.84
CA ALA A 123 -19.29 13.40 12.41
C ALA A 123 -20.14 13.36 13.70
N LEU A 124 -19.50 13.01 14.82
CA LEU A 124 -20.01 13.25 16.16
C LEU A 124 -20.07 14.77 16.38
N SER A 125 -21.29 15.31 16.41
CA SER A 125 -21.59 16.56 17.10
C SER A 125 -22.87 16.32 17.92
N PRO A 126 -22.80 16.29 19.25
CA PRO A 126 -23.98 16.34 20.08
C PRO A 126 -24.28 17.81 20.44
N SER A 127 -25.29 18.42 19.83
CA SER A 127 -25.99 19.61 20.33
C SER A 127 -27.27 19.73 19.53
N SER A 128 -28.41 19.34 20.13
CA SER A 128 -29.42 20.27 20.68
C SER A 128 -30.17 20.98 19.55
N THR A 129 -31.49 21.05 19.47
CA THR A 129 -32.67 20.58 20.20
C THR A 129 -33.80 20.83 19.19
N GLU A 130 -34.93 20.15 19.35
CA GLU A 130 -36.21 20.46 18.69
C GLU A 130 -36.41 21.95 18.40
N ASP A 131 -36.85 22.28 17.17
CA ASP A 131 -37.89 23.28 17.01
C ASP A 131 -38.80 22.90 15.84
N LEU A 132 -40.03 22.64 16.23
CA LEU A 132 -41.13 22.13 15.43
C LEU A 132 -42.17 23.25 15.39
N GLU A 133 -41.94 24.30 14.60
CA GLU A 133 -42.96 25.31 14.30
C GLU A 133 -43.05 25.55 12.79
N TRP A 134 -43.85 24.72 12.12
CA TRP A 134 -44.51 25.17 10.88
C TRP A 134 -45.87 25.73 11.28
N GLU A 135 -45.92 27.06 11.42
CA GLU A 135 -47.14 27.85 11.39
C GLU A 135 -47.73 27.83 9.97
N ILE A 136 -48.95 27.32 9.83
CA ILE A 136 -49.84 27.58 8.68
C ILE A 136 -51.24 27.84 9.22
#